data_AF-A0A954TP52-F1
#
_entry.id   AF-A0A954TP52-F1
#
_cell.length_a   1.000
_cell.length_b   1.000
_cell.length_c   1.000
_cell.angle_alpha   90.00
_cell.angle_beta   90.00
_cell.angle_gamma   90.00
#
_symmetry.space_group_name_H-M   'P 1'
#
loop_
_entity.id
_entity.type
_entity.pdbx_description
1 polymer ?
#
loop_
_entity_poly.entity_id
_entity_poly.type
_entity_poly.pdbx_seq_one_letter_code
_entity_poly.pdbx_strand_id
1 'polypeptide(L)'
;MEEIQRQVAAARRRLVTQQFLGVLPWALLVAMLIAVVGLVIPKIWAIKVDSNTWVASWMGGAVAAGLLFAFGWTMAVRRQALDAAIELDRRFGLKERVSSVLSLQSDELETEAGQALLRDAIRRVESLEIREKFGISINSRAILPLLPALLAFALILVPDAEDKAKAAASANAEIRDQIKRSAQELKARLAEKQKRVEESGLKDAEQLFKKLHMGLDEMSKDGEVDRKKALVKINDLAKELEQRRKSLGDPEKMQKQFEGLKNIERGPAEKIADAMKDGNFEKAIEQLKQLQEKMEKGDLNEQEQKQLAQQLEQMQQKMQEMVDAQREAKAELERQIQQKIADGDMEGAGKLQRKLDELQQQDRQMQQMEQMADKLGQASEAMQSGDMKTAQAQLSEFSDQLQDMQSEMQQLASLDEMMDEIGDAKSAMNCEECAGAG
;
A
#
# COMPACT_ATOMS: atom_id res chain seq x y z
N MET A 1 17.03 -54.73 -67.21
CA MET A 1 15.87 -54.05 -66.57
C MET A 1 16.18 -53.59 -65.15
N GLU A 2 16.81 -54.41 -64.30
CA GLU A 2 17.12 -54.06 -62.90
C GLU A 2 17.95 -52.77 -62.74
N GLU A 3 18.98 -52.56 -63.57
CA GLU A 3 19.82 -51.36 -63.49
C GLU A 3 19.04 -50.07 -63.83
N ILE A 4 18.17 -50.13 -64.84
CA ILE A 4 17.27 -49.00 -65.18
C ILE A 4 16.31 -48.71 -64.01
N GLN A 5 15.69 -49.74 -63.44
CA GLN A 5 14.78 -49.57 -62.30
C GLN A 5 15.49 -49.01 -61.07
N ARG A 6 16.74 -49.42 -60.81
CA ARG A 6 17.56 -48.92 -59.70
C ARG A 6 17.86 -47.43 -59.85
N GLN A 7 18.28 -47.00 -61.04
CA GLN A 7 18.62 -45.62 -61.33
C GLN A 7 17.36 -44.72 -61.34
N VAL A 8 16.25 -45.21 -61.90
CA VAL A 8 14.95 -44.51 -61.86
C VAL A 8 14.42 -44.41 -60.42
N ALA A 9 14.58 -45.44 -59.60
CA ALA A 9 14.22 -45.38 -58.18
C ALA A 9 15.09 -44.40 -57.39
N ALA A 10 16.38 -44.27 -57.72
CA ALA A 10 17.27 -43.27 -57.13
C ALA A 10 16.87 -41.84 -57.53
N ALA A 11 16.55 -41.60 -58.80
CA ALA A 11 16.04 -40.31 -59.28
C ALA A 11 14.68 -39.97 -58.64
N ARG A 12 13.76 -40.93 -58.58
CA ARG A 12 12.45 -40.79 -57.93
C ARG A 12 12.57 -40.40 -56.47
N ARG A 13 13.42 -41.09 -55.69
CA ARG A 13 13.65 -40.76 -54.27
C ARG A 13 14.09 -39.30 -54.10
N ARG A 14 15.03 -38.82 -54.93
CA ARG A 14 15.51 -37.45 -54.88
C ARG A 14 14.45 -36.41 -55.26
N LEU A 15 13.65 -36.69 -56.30
CA LEU A 15 12.54 -35.82 -56.69
C LEU A 15 11.48 -35.71 -55.60
N VAL A 16 11.15 -36.83 -54.93
CA VAL A 16 10.24 -36.86 -53.78
C VAL A 16 10.84 -36.08 -52.60
N THR A 17 12.13 -36.24 -52.31
CA THR A 17 12.82 -35.44 -51.27
C THR A 17 12.79 -33.95 -51.59
N GLN A 18 13.01 -33.56 -52.85
CA GLN A 18 12.95 -32.16 -53.28
C GLN A 18 11.54 -31.58 -53.15
N GLN A 19 10.51 -32.36 -53.50
CA GLN A 19 9.11 -31.97 -53.34
C GLN A 19 8.74 -31.82 -51.86
N PHE A 20 9.16 -32.75 -51.00
CA PHE A 20 8.99 -32.67 -49.55
C PHE A 20 9.62 -31.39 -48.99
N LEU A 21 10.88 -31.11 -49.36
CA LEU A 21 11.58 -29.89 -48.95
C LEU A 21 10.96 -28.60 -49.50
N GLY A 22 10.17 -28.68 -50.58
CA GLY A 22 9.41 -27.55 -51.11
C GLY A 22 8.11 -27.27 -50.35
N VAL A 23 7.42 -28.32 -49.88
CA VAL A 23 6.12 -28.23 -49.18
C VAL A 23 6.32 -28.01 -47.68
N LEU A 24 7.37 -28.59 -47.10
CA LEU A 24 7.66 -28.54 -45.67
C LEU A 24 7.68 -27.12 -45.08
N PRO A 25 8.33 -26.10 -45.69
CA PRO A 25 8.35 -24.76 -45.12
C PRO A 25 6.96 -24.10 -45.04
N TRP A 26 6.09 -24.36 -46.02
CA TRP A 26 4.72 -23.86 -46.04
C TRP A 26 3.84 -24.55 -45.00
N ALA A 27 3.96 -25.88 -44.89
CA ALA A 27 3.23 -26.65 -43.89
C ALA A 27 3.61 -26.22 -42.47
N LEU A 28 4.91 -26.04 -42.19
CA LEU A 28 5.40 -25.56 -40.90
C LEU A 28 4.99 -24.13 -40.60
N LEU A 29 4.98 -23.24 -41.61
CA LEU A 29 4.55 -21.86 -41.43
C LEU A 29 3.08 -21.80 -40.98
N VAL A 30 2.19 -22.49 -41.70
CA VAL A 30 0.76 -22.47 -41.38
C VAL A 30 0.51 -23.06 -39.98
N ALA A 31 1.17 -24.17 -39.65
CA ALA A 31 1.06 -24.78 -38.34
C ALA A 31 1.59 -23.87 -37.22
N MET A 32 2.71 -23.18 -37.42
CA MET A 32 3.28 -22.25 -36.45
C MET A 32 2.43 -20.99 -36.25
N LEU A 33 1.79 -20.47 -37.30
CA LEU A 33 0.84 -19.35 -37.14
C LEU A 33 -0.35 -19.75 -36.25
N ILE A 34 -0.86 -20.96 -36.41
CA ILE A 34 -1.95 -21.48 -35.57
C ILE A 34 -1.48 -21.61 -34.11
N ALA A 35 -0.26 -22.10 -33.88
CA ALA A 35 0.31 -22.16 -32.53
C ALA A 35 0.46 -20.78 -31.89
N VAL A 36 0.92 -19.77 -32.63
CA VAL A 36 1.00 -18.39 -32.15
C VAL A 36 -0.35 -17.89 -31.65
N VAL A 37 -1.43 -18.14 -32.41
CA VAL A 37 -2.79 -17.77 -31.97
C VAL A 37 -3.17 -18.49 -30.67
N GLY A 38 -2.86 -19.78 -30.54
CA GLY A 38 -3.09 -20.56 -29.31
C GLY A 38 -2.29 -20.06 -28.09
N LEU A 39 -1.09 -19.53 -28.31
CA LEU A 39 -0.24 -18.95 -27.27
C LEU A 39 -0.73 -17.59 -26.76
N VAL A 40 -1.49 -16.85 -27.57
CA VAL A 40 -2.06 -15.55 -27.17
C VAL A 40 -3.26 -15.72 -26.23
N ILE A 41 -3.98 -16.84 -26.30
CA ILE A 41 -5.18 -17.10 -25.48
C ILE A 41 -4.90 -16.97 -23.96
N PRO A 42 -3.92 -17.67 -23.36
CA PRO A 42 -3.63 -17.53 -21.92
C PRO A 42 -3.10 -16.15 -21.51
N LYS A 43 -2.61 -15.35 -22.46
CA LYS A 43 -2.19 -13.96 -22.21
C LYS A 43 -3.38 -13.03 -22.01
N ILE A 44 -4.51 -13.32 -22.64
CA ILE A 44 -5.73 -12.49 -22.58
C ILE A 44 -6.74 -13.08 -21.58
N TRP A 45 -6.82 -14.41 -21.48
CA TRP A 45 -7.78 -15.14 -20.66
C TRP A 45 -7.07 -15.97 -19.60
N ALA A 46 -7.48 -15.84 -18.33
CA ALA A 46 -6.96 -16.66 -17.24
C ALA A 46 -7.44 -18.12 -17.39
N ILE A 47 -6.55 -18.99 -17.86
CA ILE A 47 -6.80 -20.42 -18.02
C ILE A 47 -5.95 -21.17 -16.99
N LYS A 48 -6.60 -22.03 -16.20
CA LYS A 48 -5.97 -22.87 -15.16
C LYS A 48 -5.20 -24.06 -15.73
N VAL A 49 -4.32 -23.83 -16.69
CA VAL A 49 -3.44 -24.86 -17.25
C VAL A 49 -2.00 -24.40 -17.06
N ASP A 50 -1.14 -25.33 -16.66
CA ASP A 50 0.29 -25.11 -16.51
C ASP A 50 0.88 -24.49 -17.79
N SER A 51 1.46 -23.29 -17.67
CA SER A 51 1.93 -22.47 -18.80
C SER A 51 2.96 -23.23 -19.64
N ASN A 52 3.83 -24.02 -19.00
CA ASN A 52 4.85 -24.79 -19.68
C ASN A 52 4.27 -25.95 -20.49
N THR A 53 3.27 -26.64 -19.93
CA THR A 53 2.54 -27.72 -20.61
C THR A 53 1.71 -27.18 -21.78
N TRP A 54 1.07 -26.02 -21.62
CA TRP A 54 0.33 -25.35 -22.70
C TRP A 54 1.24 -24.97 -23.86
N VAL A 55 2.34 -24.29 -23.58
CA VAL A 55 3.34 -23.90 -24.60
C VAL A 55 3.91 -25.13 -25.30
N ALA A 56 4.30 -26.15 -24.54
CA ALA A 56 4.86 -27.39 -25.10
C ALA A 56 3.86 -28.11 -26.02
N SER A 57 2.58 -28.16 -25.65
CA SER A 57 1.55 -28.80 -26.46
C SER A 57 1.31 -28.08 -27.80
N TRP A 58 1.24 -26.75 -27.82
CA TRP A 58 1.03 -25.97 -29.04
C TRP A 58 2.27 -25.96 -29.94
N MET A 59 3.46 -25.77 -29.37
CA MET A 59 4.72 -25.80 -30.12
C MET A 59 5.03 -27.19 -30.67
N GLY A 60 4.95 -28.22 -29.82
CA GLY A 60 5.17 -29.61 -30.23
C GLY A 60 4.11 -30.10 -31.20
N GLY A 61 2.84 -29.76 -30.96
CA GLY A 61 1.71 -30.10 -31.82
C GLY A 61 1.82 -29.47 -33.21
N ALA A 62 2.22 -28.20 -33.31
CA ALA A 62 2.40 -27.54 -34.60
C ALA A 62 3.55 -28.13 -35.43
N VAL A 63 4.69 -28.44 -34.81
CA VAL A 63 5.80 -29.11 -35.51
C VAL A 63 5.38 -30.48 -36.00
N ALA A 64 4.75 -31.29 -35.14
CA ALA A 64 4.29 -32.63 -35.50
C ALA A 64 3.23 -32.58 -36.61
N ALA A 65 2.22 -31.71 -36.50
CA ALA A 65 1.18 -31.54 -37.50
C ALA A 65 1.74 -31.06 -38.85
N GLY A 66 2.65 -30.09 -38.84
CA GLY A 66 3.30 -29.60 -40.06
C GLY A 66 4.13 -30.67 -40.76
N LEU A 67 4.87 -31.50 -40.02
CA LEU A 67 5.63 -32.62 -40.56
C LEU A 67 4.74 -33.71 -41.13
N LEU A 68 3.69 -34.12 -40.39
CA LEU A 68 2.74 -35.14 -40.84
C LEU A 68 1.97 -34.67 -42.09
N PHE A 69 1.57 -33.40 -42.13
CA PHE A 69 0.91 -32.82 -43.29
C PHE A 69 1.84 -32.77 -44.51
N ALA A 70 3.07 -32.27 -44.35
CA ALA A 70 4.04 -32.24 -45.44
C ALA A 70 4.35 -33.64 -45.97
N PHE A 71 4.48 -34.63 -45.08
CA PHE A 71 4.73 -36.01 -45.45
C PHE A 71 3.54 -36.64 -46.16
N GLY A 72 2.34 -36.52 -45.59
CA GLY A 72 1.09 -37.04 -46.17
C GLY A 72 0.79 -36.43 -47.54
N TRP A 73 0.95 -35.12 -47.67
CA TRP A 73 0.79 -34.41 -48.94
C TRP A 73 1.81 -34.87 -49.99
N THR A 74 3.08 -35.02 -49.60
CA THR A 74 4.12 -35.49 -50.51
C THR A 74 3.87 -36.93 -50.96
N MET A 75 3.35 -37.79 -50.07
CA MET A 75 2.98 -39.16 -50.41
C MET A 75 1.76 -39.24 -51.32
N ALA A 76 0.77 -38.35 -51.14
CA ALA A 76 -0.41 -38.26 -51.99
C ALA A 76 -0.07 -37.75 -53.41
N VAL A 77 0.82 -36.76 -53.51
CA VAL A 77 1.24 -36.13 -54.79
C VAL A 77 2.58 -36.69 -55.28
N ARG A 78 2.95 -37.91 -54.85
CA ARG A 78 4.24 -38.52 -55.21
C ARG A 78 4.30 -38.81 -56.71
N ARG A 79 5.41 -38.41 -57.35
CA ARG A 79 5.64 -38.73 -58.77
C ARG A 79 5.74 -40.23 -59.01
N GLN A 80 5.13 -40.70 -60.10
CA GLN A 80 5.19 -42.10 -60.51
C GLN A 80 6.56 -42.44 -61.10
N ALA A 81 6.86 -43.74 -61.26
CA ALA A 81 8.14 -44.19 -61.80
C ALA A 81 8.37 -43.68 -63.24
N LEU A 82 7.30 -43.58 -64.03
CA LEU A 82 7.34 -43.06 -65.40
C LEU A 82 7.69 -41.56 -65.44
N ASP A 83 7.12 -40.75 -64.54
CA ASP A 83 7.47 -39.31 -64.43
C ASP A 83 8.94 -39.11 -64.07
N ALA A 84 9.48 -39.98 -63.20
CA ALA A 84 10.88 -39.95 -62.83
C ALA A 84 11.78 -40.36 -64.01
N ALA A 85 11.34 -41.32 -64.84
CA ALA A 85 12.04 -41.72 -66.05
C ALA A 85 12.05 -40.61 -67.12
N ILE A 86 10.92 -39.92 -67.31
CA ILE A 86 10.82 -38.75 -68.22
C ILE A 86 11.74 -37.61 -67.74
N GLU A 87 11.72 -37.30 -66.44
CA GLU A 87 12.59 -36.26 -65.87
C GLU A 87 14.08 -36.65 -65.94
N LEU A 88 14.40 -37.93 -65.77
CA LEU A 88 15.75 -38.48 -65.94
C LEU A 88 16.23 -38.32 -67.38
N ASP A 89 15.40 -38.70 -68.36
CA ASP A 89 15.71 -38.54 -69.79
C ASP A 89 15.92 -37.07 -70.15
N ARG A 90 15.06 -36.18 -69.63
CA ARG A 90 15.13 -34.74 -69.89
C ARG A 90 16.39 -34.10 -69.31
N ARG A 91 16.79 -34.45 -68.08
CA ARG A 91 17.95 -33.83 -67.40
C ARG A 91 19.30 -34.33 -67.92
N PHE A 92 19.36 -35.58 -68.37
CA PHE A 92 20.58 -36.19 -68.91
C PHE A 92 20.60 -36.22 -70.45
N GLY A 93 19.59 -35.69 -71.12
CA GLY A 93 19.54 -35.61 -72.59
C GLY A 93 19.46 -36.96 -73.27
N LEU A 94 18.83 -37.96 -72.64
CA LEU A 94 18.79 -39.35 -73.10
C LEU A 94 17.79 -39.58 -74.22
N LYS A 95 17.11 -38.53 -74.72
CA LYS A 95 16.15 -38.59 -75.85
C LYS A 95 15.07 -39.66 -75.63
N GLU A 96 14.41 -39.61 -74.47
CA GLU A 96 13.28 -40.48 -74.10
C GLU A 96 13.59 -41.98 -73.97
N ARG A 97 14.85 -42.41 -74.10
CA ARG A 97 15.23 -43.83 -74.10
C ARG A 97 14.79 -44.60 -72.85
N VAL A 98 14.93 -44.01 -71.65
CA VAL A 98 14.58 -44.69 -70.40
C VAL A 98 13.07 -44.75 -70.20
N SER A 99 12.38 -43.67 -70.53
CA SER A 99 10.92 -43.58 -70.49
C SER A 99 10.26 -44.50 -71.52
N SER A 100 10.80 -44.61 -72.74
CA SER A 100 10.35 -45.54 -73.77
C SER A 100 10.53 -47.00 -73.34
N VAL A 101 11.69 -47.38 -72.78
CA VAL A 101 11.88 -48.77 -72.27
C VAL A 101 10.87 -49.10 -71.17
N LEU A 102 10.55 -48.14 -70.29
CA LEU A 102 9.62 -48.35 -69.18
C LEU A 102 8.14 -48.29 -69.58
N SER A 103 7.82 -47.75 -70.76
CA SER A 103 6.45 -47.74 -71.29
C SER A 103 6.10 -48.99 -72.10
N LEU A 104 7.10 -49.76 -72.55
CA LEU A 104 6.88 -50.98 -73.34
C LEU A 104 6.21 -52.07 -72.49
N GLN A 105 5.28 -52.79 -73.11
CA GLN A 105 4.67 -53.98 -72.54
C GLN A 105 5.62 -55.18 -72.63
N SER A 106 5.37 -56.22 -71.83
CA SER A 106 6.28 -57.38 -71.73
C SER A 106 6.46 -58.13 -73.05
N ASP A 107 5.44 -58.14 -73.91
CA ASP A 107 5.49 -58.73 -75.26
C ASP A 107 6.32 -57.88 -76.24
N GLU A 108 6.26 -56.55 -76.14
CA GLU A 108 7.05 -55.64 -76.97
C GLU A 108 8.55 -55.69 -76.62
N LEU A 109 8.88 -55.95 -75.35
CA LEU A 109 10.27 -56.09 -74.89
C LEU A 109 10.98 -57.34 -75.45
N GLU A 110 10.23 -58.38 -75.79
CA GLU A 110 10.76 -59.62 -76.38
C GLU A 110 11.07 -59.49 -77.87
N THR A 111 10.60 -58.42 -78.52
CA THR A 111 10.93 -58.15 -79.93
C THR A 111 12.40 -57.74 -80.09
N GLU A 112 13.00 -58.01 -81.26
CA GLU A 112 14.38 -57.61 -81.54
C GLU A 112 14.60 -56.10 -81.37
N ALA A 113 13.60 -55.29 -81.74
CA ALA A 113 13.60 -53.84 -81.57
C ALA A 113 13.53 -53.43 -80.07
N GLY A 114 12.68 -54.08 -79.29
CA GLY A 114 12.58 -53.87 -77.83
C GLY A 114 13.88 -54.22 -77.10
N GLN A 115 14.49 -55.36 -77.44
CA GLN A 115 15.79 -55.77 -76.89
C GLN A 115 16.95 -54.85 -77.32
N ALA A 116 16.89 -54.25 -78.51
CA ALA A 116 17.87 -53.27 -78.96
C ALA A 116 17.76 -51.96 -78.16
N LEU A 117 16.53 -51.46 -77.96
CA LEU A 117 16.24 -50.27 -77.16
C LEU A 117 16.67 -50.47 -75.70
N LEU A 118 16.37 -51.64 -75.11
CA LEU A 118 16.77 -51.99 -73.75
C LEU A 118 18.30 -51.99 -73.57
N ARG A 119 19.04 -52.60 -74.51
CA ARG A 119 20.51 -52.64 -74.46
C ARG A 119 21.14 -51.26 -74.62
N ASP A 120 20.59 -50.41 -75.50
CA ASP A 120 21.06 -49.03 -75.66
C ASP A 120 20.77 -48.18 -74.42
N ALA A 121 19.59 -48.34 -73.81
CA ALA A 121 19.23 -47.65 -72.58
C ALA A 121 20.12 -48.05 -71.39
N ILE A 122 20.38 -49.35 -71.19
CA ILE A 122 21.26 -49.84 -70.10
C ILE A 122 22.66 -49.24 -70.25
N ARG A 123 23.26 -49.31 -71.44
CA ARG A 123 24.61 -48.81 -71.70
C ARG A 123 24.75 -47.31 -71.39
N ARG A 124 23.71 -46.53 -71.69
CA ARG A 124 23.70 -45.09 -71.41
C ARG A 124 23.50 -44.80 -69.93
N VAL A 125 22.62 -45.55 -69.28
CA VAL A 125 22.25 -45.36 -67.86
C VAL A 125 23.36 -45.77 -66.89
N GLU A 126 24.15 -46.80 -67.20
CA GLU A 126 25.30 -47.23 -66.37
C GLU A 126 26.34 -46.13 -66.15
N SER A 127 26.52 -45.25 -67.13
CA SER A 127 27.49 -44.15 -67.09
C SER A 127 26.98 -42.90 -66.35
N LEU A 128 25.74 -42.89 -65.85
CA LEU A 128 25.13 -41.68 -65.29
C LEU A 128 25.36 -41.57 -63.80
N GLU A 129 26.02 -40.48 -63.39
CA GLU A 129 26.02 -40.05 -62.01
C GLU A 129 24.79 -39.20 -61.71
N ILE A 130 23.72 -39.83 -61.19
CA ILE A 130 22.48 -39.16 -60.78
C ILE A 130 22.73 -37.95 -59.87
N ARG A 131 23.85 -37.94 -59.14
CA ARG A 131 24.18 -36.90 -58.17
C ARG A 131 24.40 -35.52 -58.77
N GLU A 132 24.95 -35.44 -59.98
CA GLU A 132 25.36 -34.16 -60.58
C GLU A 132 24.19 -33.30 -61.04
N LYS A 133 23.13 -33.91 -61.61
CA LYS A 133 21.98 -33.18 -62.20
C LYS A 133 20.73 -33.13 -61.30
N PHE A 134 20.74 -33.85 -60.17
CA PHE A 134 19.69 -33.81 -59.14
C PHE A 134 20.23 -33.24 -57.82
N GLY A 135 20.75 -32.01 -57.89
CA GLY A 135 21.19 -31.24 -56.73
C GLY A 135 20.00 -30.80 -55.87
N ILE A 136 20.15 -30.91 -54.54
CA ILE A 136 19.16 -30.39 -53.58
C ILE A 136 19.42 -28.89 -53.43
N SER A 137 18.62 -28.06 -54.10
CA SER A 137 18.65 -26.61 -53.89
C SER A 137 17.79 -26.25 -52.68
N ILE A 138 18.41 -25.78 -51.60
CA ILE A 138 17.69 -25.16 -50.49
C ILE A 138 17.18 -23.81 -50.99
N ASN A 139 15.86 -23.68 -51.15
CA ASN A 139 15.24 -22.43 -51.56
C ASN A 139 15.20 -21.46 -50.36
N SER A 140 15.31 -20.15 -50.59
CA SER A 140 15.22 -19.11 -49.54
C SER A 140 13.92 -19.17 -48.73
N ARG A 141 12.88 -19.79 -49.30
CA ARG A 141 11.60 -20.10 -48.63
C ARG A 141 11.73 -21.04 -47.42
N ALA A 142 12.83 -21.76 -47.26
CA ALA A 142 13.09 -22.60 -46.09
C ALA A 142 13.26 -21.80 -44.78
N ILE A 143 13.54 -20.50 -44.87
CA ILE A 143 13.70 -19.60 -43.72
C ILE A 143 12.35 -19.02 -43.25
N LEU A 144 11.31 -19.09 -44.10
CA LEU A 144 10.00 -18.51 -43.82
C LEU A 144 9.34 -18.97 -42.49
N PRO A 145 9.42 -20.24 -42.04
CA PRO A 145 8.86 -20.65 -40.76
C PRO A 145 9.66 -20.17 -39.54
N LEU A 146 10.85 -19.59 -39.71
CA LEU A 146 11.67 -19.04 -38.61
C LEU A 146 11.03 -17.78 -37.99
N LEU A 147 10.34 -16.99 -38.81
CA LEU A 147 9.68 -15.74 -38.40
C LEU A 147 8.58 -15.97 -37.34
N PRO A 148 7.58 -16.85 -37.57
CA PRO A 148 6.57 -17.15 -36.54
C PRO A 148 7.16 -17.88 -35.33
N ALA A 149 8.23 -18.67 -35.50
CA ALA A 149 8.92 -19.31 -34.37
C ALA A 149 9.59 -18.29 -33.44
N LEU A 150 10.19 -17.23 -34.00
CA LEU A 150 10.78 -16.14 -33.22
C LEU A 150 9.71 -15.33 -32.49
N LEU A 151 8.56 -15.12 -33.12
CA LEU A 151 7.42 -14.43 -32.50
C LEU A 151 6.80 -15.26 -31.37
N ALA A 152 6.68 -16.58 -31.54
CA ALA A 152 6.27 -17.48 -30.47
C ALA A 152 7.24 -17.45 -29.28
N PHE A 153 8.56 -17.40 -29.56
CA PHE A 153 9.58 -17.25 -28.51
C PHE A 153 9.45 -15.92 -27.77
N ALA A 154 9.21 -14.81 -28.47
CA ALA A 154 8.97 -13.51 -27.84
C ALA A 154 7.74 -13.51 -26.92
N LEU A 155 6.68 -14.24 -27.29
CA LEU A 155 5.46 -14.37 -26.48
C LEU A 155 5.67 -15.19 -25.19
N ILE A 156 6.66 -16.09 -25.16
CA ILE A 156 7.02 -16.85 -23.94
C ILE A 156 7.63 -15.94 -22.88
N LEU A 157 8.35 -14.87 -23.26
CA LEU A 157 8.95 -13.93 -22.29
C LEU A 157 7.94 -12.98 -21.65
N VAL A 158 6.73 -12.86 -22.19
CA VAL A 158 5.69 -11.98 -21.63
C VAL A 158 4.98 -12.68 -20.47
N PRO A 159 4.82 -12.09 -19.28
CA PRO A 159 4.12 -12.73 -18.14
C PRO A 159 2.64 -13.00 -18.43
N ASP A 160 2.10 -14.11 -17.91
CA ASP A 160 0.70 -14.49 -18.05
C ASP A 160 -0.24 -13.61 -17.20
N ALA A 161 -1.52 -13.55 -17.58
CA ALA A 161 -2.53 -12.76 -16.85
C ALA A 161 -2.77 -13.28 -15.42
N GLU A 162 -2.64 -14.59 -15.20
CA GLU A 162 -2.73 -15.18 -13.86
C GLU A 162 -1.55 -14.78 -12.94
N ASP A 163 -0.34 -14.64 -13.48
CA ASP A 163 0.83 -14.27 -12.69
C ASP A 163 0.73 -12.82 -12.19
N LYS A 164 0.15 -11.92 -13.00
CA LYS A 164 -0.16 -10.55 -12.58
C LYS A 164 -1.21 -10.53 -11.46
N ALA A 165 -2.23 -11.40 -11.53
CA ALA A 165 -3.25 -11.49 -10.50
C ALA A 165 -2.72 -12.10 -9.19
N LYS A 166 -1.85 -13.11 -9.26
CA LYS A 166 -1.21 -13.74 -8.08
C LYS A 166 -0.17 -12.82 -7.42
N ALA A 167 0.58 -12.03 -8.20
CA ALA A 167 1.49 -11.00 -7.67
C ALA A 167 0.72 -9.89 -6.93
N ALA A 168 -0.43 -9.47 -7.45
CA ALA A 168 -1.29 -8.50 -6.77
C ALA A 168 -1.93 -9.08 -5.49
N ALA A 169 -2.28 -10.37 -5.47
CA ALA A 169 -2.87 -11.02 -4.29
C ALA A 169 -1.86 -11.25 -3.15
N SER A 170 -0.60 -11.56 -3.47
CA SER A 170 0.47 -11.76 -2.47
C SER A 170 0.93 -10.45 -1.83
N ALA A 171 1.09 -9.37 -2.62
CA ALA A 171 1.37 -8.04 -2.09
C ALA A 171 0.28 -7.56 -1.12
N ASN A 172 -0.99 -7.84 -1.44
CA ASN A 172 -2.12 -7.51 -0.57
C ASN A 172 -2.18 -8.36 0.72
N ALA A 173 -1.63 -9.58 0.72
CA ALA A 173 -1.57 -10.42 1.91
C ALA A 173 -0.47 -9.96 2.87
N GLU A 174 0.70 -9.59 2.35
CA GLU A 174 1.82 -9.08 3.14
C GLU A 174 1.51 -7.72 3.78
N ILE A 175 0.86 -6.82 3.03
CA ILE A 175 0.34 -5.55 3.56
C ILE A 175 -0.70 -5.78 4.67
N ARG A 176 -1.59 -6.78 4.54
CA ARG A 176 -2.57 -7.11 5.59
C ARG A 176 -1.90 -7.63 6.86
N ASP A 177 -0.87 -8.45 6.74
CA ASP A 177 -0.13 -8.96 7.89
C ASP A 177 0.65 -7.85 8.59
N GLN A 178 1.21 -6.89 7.85
CA GLN A 178 1.86 -5.70 8.41
C GLN A 178 0.87 -4.80 9.17
N ILE A 179 -0.33 -4.57 8.63
CA ILE A 179 -1.39 -3.81 9.31
C ILE A 179 -1.83 -4.52 10.59
N LYS A 180 -2.00 -5.85 10.57
CA LYS A 180 -2.36 -6.62 11.77
C LYS A 180 -1.29 -6.56 12.85
N ARG A 181 -0.01 -6.69 12.47
CA ARG A 181 1.12 -6.63 13.43
C ARG A 181 1.22 -5.26 14.07
N SER A 182 1.21 -4.19 13.27
CA SER A 182 1.26 -2.81 13.78
C SER A 182 0.03 -2.46 14.63
N ALA A 183 -1.17 -2.93 14.25
CA ALA A 183 -2.36 -2.76 15.07
C ALA A 183 -2.28 -3.53 16.41
N GLN A 184 -1.74 -4.75 16.40
CA GLN A 184 -1.54 -5.54 17.63
C GLN A 184 -0.46 -4.95 18.53
N GLU A 185 0.62 -4.42 17.97
CA GLU A 185 1.68 -3.77 18.73
C GLU A 185 1.15 -2.49 19.39
N LEU A 186 0.47 -1.63 18.61
CA LEU A 186 -0.20 -0.45 19.14
C LEU A 186 -1.20 -0.81 20.24
N LYS A 187 -1.99 -1.88 20.05
CA LYS A 187 -2.93 -2.40 21.06
C LYS A 187 -2.21 -2.82 22.34
N ALA A 188 -1.06 -3.48 22.24
CA ALA A 188 -0.28 -3.91 23.39
C ALA A 188 0.29 -2.71 24.17
N ARG A 189 0.87 -1.73 23.46
CA ARG A 189 1.40 -0.49 24.06
C ARG A 189 0.31 0.31 24.76
N LEU A 190 -0.84 0.49 24.09
CA LEU A 190 -2.01 1.17 24.67
C LEU A 190 -2.59 0.44 25.89
N ALA A 191 -2.58 -0.90 25.91
CA ALA A 191 -3.09 -1.68 27.03
C ALA A 191 -2.21 -1.55 28.29
N GLU A 192 -0.89 -1.44 28.14
CA GLU A 192 0.01 -1.16 29.27
C GLU A 192 -0.26 0.23 29.86
N LYS A 193 -0.47 1.22 28.98
CA LYS A 193 -0.75 2.61 29.38
C LYS A 193 -2.14 2.77 29.99
N GLN A 194 -3.15 2.07 29.47
CA GLN A 194 -4.49 2.08 30.02
C GLN A 194 -4.50 1.67 31.50
N LYS A 195 -3.70 0.67 31.89
CA LYS A 195 -3.58 0.27 33.30
C LYS A 195 -3.05 1.39 34.19
N ARG A 196 -2.05 2.15 33.72
CA ARG A 196 -1.51 3.31 34.44
C ARG A 196 -2.56 4.42 34.58
N VAL A 197 -3.39 4.59 33.55
CA VAL A 197 -4.46 5.61 33.55
C VAL A 197 -5.64 5.20 34.43
N GLU A 198 -5.99 3.92 34.47
CA GLU A 198 -6.97 3.34 35.41
C GLU A 198 -6.51 3.51 36.86
N GLU A 199 -5.22 3.34 37.15
CA GLU A 199 -4.63 3.60 38.47
C GLU A 199 -4.72 5.09 38.88
N SER A 200 -4.64 6.02 37.91
CA SER A 200 -4.85 7.45 38.16
C SER A 200 -6.34 7.88 38.26
N GLY A 201 -7.30 6.97 38.08
CA GLY A 201 -8.73 7.23 38.34
C GLY A 201 -9.45 8.11 37.29
N LEU A 202 -8.86 8.32 36.11
CA LEU A 202 -9.38 9.19 35.06
C LEU A 202 -10.44 8.49 34.18
N LYS A 203 -11.72 8.58 34.57
CA LYS A 203 -12.85 7.92 33.86
C LYS A 203 -13.01 8.34 32.39
N ASP A 204 -12.78 9.61 32.08
CA ASP A 204 -12.93 10.13 30.71
C ASP A 204 -11.82 9.62 29.78
N ALA A 205 -10.59 9.51 30.31
CA ALA A 205 -9.47 8.92 29.56
C ALA A 205 -9.73 7.43 29.32
N GLU A 206 -10.22 6.70 30.32
CA GLU A 206 -10.57 5.28 30.22
C GLU A 206 -11.62 5.00 29.11
N GLN A 207 -12.64 5.86 28.98
CA GLN A 207 -13.63 5.74 27.90
C GLN A 207 -13.01 5.93 26.52
N LEU A 208 -12.10 6.90 26.38
CA LEU A 208 -11.36 7.09 25.13
C LEU A 208 -10.46 5.90 24.82
N PHE A 209 -9.74 5.36 25.82
CA PHE A 209 -8.96 4.13 25.68
C PHE A 209 -9.81 2.96 25.20
N LYS A 210 -11.00 2.77 25.77
CA LYS A 210 -11.93 1.71 25.35
C LYS A 210 -12.37 1.88 23.90
N LYS A 211 -12.74 3.09 23.48
CA LYS A 211 -13.09 3.37 22.08
C LYS A 211 -11.92 3.10 21.14
N LEU A 212 -10.72 3.56 21.50
CA LEU A 212 -9.50 3.35 20.73
C LEU A 212 -9.19 1.86 20.60
N HIS A 213 -9.27 1.11 21.70
CA HIS A 213 -9.05 -0.34 21.74
C HIS A 213 -10.08 -1.09 20.90
N MET A 214 -11.36 -0.71 20.96
CA MET A 214 -12.41 -1.27 20.10
C MET A 214 -12.17 -0.99 18.62
N GLY A 215 -11.77 0.24 18.26
CA GLY A 215 -11.44 0.60 16.88
C GLY A 215 -10.25 -0.19 16.33
N LEU A 216 -9.21 -0.39 17.15
CA LEU A 216 -8.04 -1.22 16.81
C LEU A 216 -8.39 -2.71 16.71
N ASP A 217 -9.27 -3.22 17.57
CA ASP A 217 -9.72 -4.61 17.55
C ASP A 217 -10.59 -4.93 16.33
N GLU A 218 -11.47 -4.01 15.95
CA GLU A 218 -12.26 -4.09 14.72
C GLU A 218 -11.34 -4.12 13.49
N MET A 219 -10.30 -3.27 13.45
CA MET A 219 -9.30 -3.29 12.38
C MET A 219 -8.49 -4.59 12.32
N SER A 220 -8.26 -5.23 13.46
CA SER A 220 -7.52 -6.50 13.54
C SER A 220 -8.37 -7.71 13.13
N LYS A 221 -9.69 -7.64 13.37
CA LYS A 221 -10.66 -8.73 13.13
C LYS A 221 -11.24 -8.71 11.72
N ASP A 222 -11.49 -7.54 11.15
CA ASP A 222 -11.92 -7.43 9.75
C ASP A 222 -10.73 -7.76 8.85
N GLY A 223 -10.65 -9.01 8.38
CA GLY A 223 -9.64 -9.48 7.42
C GLY A 223 -9.65 -8.77 6.06
N GLU A 224 -10.47 -7.73 5.89
CA GLU A 224 -10.67 -6.91 4.69
C GLU A 224 -10.36 -5.41 4.87
N VAL A 225 -9.73 -4.99 5.98
CA VAL A 225 -9.36 -3.57 6.11
C VAL A 225 -8.18 -3.26 5.18
N ASP A 226 -8.49 -2.58 4.09
CA ASP A 226 -7.52 -1.95 3.19
C ASP A 226 -6.66 -0.92 3.95
N ARG A 227 -5.36 -0.83 3.64
CA ARG A 227 -4.39 0.11 4.26
C ARG A 227 -4.97 1.51 4.37
N LYS A 228 -5.62 1.97 3.31
CA LYS A 228 -6.26 3.29 3.25
C LYS A 228 -7.39 3.44 4.27
N LYS A 229 -8.23 2.42 4.47
CA LYS A 229 -9.32 2.44 5.46
C LYS A 229 -8.78 2.41 6.90
N ALA A 230 -7.72 1.63 7.16
CA ALA A 230 -7.07 1.62 8.47
C ALA A 230 -6.48 2.99 8.81
N LEU A 231 -5.75 3.61 7.88
CA LEU A 231 -5.19 4.94 8.05
C LEU A 231 -6.27 6.02 8.25
N VAL A 232 -7.42 5.91 7.58
CA VAL A 232 -8.56 6.81 7.81
C VAL A 232 -9.11 6.66 9.22
N LYS A 233 -9.39 5.42 9.68
CA LYS A 233 -9.87 5.17 11.05
C LYS A 233 -8.90 5.71 12.10
N ILE A 234 -7.59 5.47 11.93
CA ILE A 234 -6.56 5.99 12.83
C ILE A 234 -6.52 7.52 12.79
N ASN A 235 -6.71 8.15 11.63
CA ASN A 235 -6.75 9.60 11.52
C ASN A 235 -7.98 10.21 12.21
N ASP A 236 -9.15 9.56 12.09
CA ASP A 236 -10.37 9.99 12.77
C ASP A 236 -10.20 9.91 14.30
N LEU A 237 -9.58 8.84 14.80
CA LEU A 237 -9.23 8.68 16.21
C LEU A 237 -8.22 9.73 16.69
N ALA A 238 -7.17 9.99 15.90
CA ALA A 238 -6.21 11.05 16.18
C ALA A 238 -6.88 12.42 16.22
N LYS A 239 -7.87 12.67 15.36
CA LYS A 239 -8.63 13.92 15.33
C LYS A 239 -9.54 14.08 16.55
N GLU A 240 -10.20 13.01 17.01
CA GLU A 240 -10.99 13.01 18.25
C GLU A 240 -10.09 13.29 19.47
N LEU A 241 -8.92 12.65 19.53
CA LEU A 241 -7.90 12.91 20.55
C LEU A 241 -7.38 14.35 20.52
N GLU A 242 -7.04 14.86 19.34
CA GLU A 242 -6.56 16.23 19.16
C GLU A 242 -7.62 17.26 19.56
N GLN A 243 -8.89 17.01 19.21
CA GLN A 243 -10.00 17.87 19.61
C GLN A 243 -10.19 17.87 21.14
N ARG A 244 -10.07 16.71 21.79
CA ARG A 244 -10.14 16.62 23.25
C ARG A 244 -8.93 17.30 23.92
N ARG A 245 -7.71 17.10 23.41
CA ARG A 245 -6.51 17.82 23.88
C ARG A 245 -6.73 19.33 23.80
N LYS A 246 -7.17 19.84 22.63
CA LYS A 246 -7.46 21.26 22.46
C LYS A 246 -8.49 21.79 23.45
N SER A 247 -9.51 21.00 23.78
CA SER A 247 -10.52 21.39 24.78
C SER A 247 -10.02 21.41 26.23
N LEU A 248 -8.93 20.70 26.53
CA LEU A 248 -8.24 20.73 27.83
C LEU A 248 -7.17 21.84 27.90
N GLY A 249 -6.94 22.58 26.81
CA GLY A 249 -5.99 23.69 26.74
C GLY A 249 -4.55 23.25 26.42
N ASP A 250 -3.59 24.14 26.64
CA ASP A 250 -2.17 23.88 26.43
C ASP A 250 -1.43 24.13 27.76
N PRO A 251 -0.75 23.11 28.33
CA PRO A 251 -0.02 23.21 29.59
C PRO A 251 0.96 24.38 29.64
N GLU A 252 1.68 24.63 28.54
CA GLU A 252 2.69 25.68 28.49
C GLU A 252 2.06 27.07 28.49
N LYS A 253 0.92 27.23 27.81
CA LYS A 253 0.18 28.50 27.81
C LYS A 253 -0.40 28.77 29.19
N MET A 254 -0.93 27.75 29.84
CA MET A 254 -1.47 27.85 31.20
C MET A 254 -0.37 28.23 32.20
N GLN A 255 0.80 27.60 32.13
CA GLN A 255 1.95 27.98 32.95
C GLN A 255 2.35 29.45 32.74
N LYS A 256 2.39 29.91 31.48
CA LYS A 256 2.67 31.32 31.14
C LYS A 256 1.62 32.30 31.67
N GLN A 257 0.34 31.90 31.74
CA GLN A 257 -0.69 32.69 32.39
C GLN A 257 -0.38 32.82 33.89
N PHE A 258 -0.06 31.71 34.56
CA PHE A 258 0.29 31.73 35.99
C PHE A 258 1.65 32.39 36.30
N GLU A 259 2.53 32.59 35.32
CA GLU A 259 3.70 33.45 35.49
C GLU A 259 3.35 34.91 35.84
N GLY A 260 2.13 35.36 35.51
CA GLY A 260 1.62 36.66 35.94
C GLY A 260 1.46 36.81 37.45
N LEU A 261 1.44 35.69 38.20
CA LEU A 261 1.43 35.66 39.67
C LEU A 261 2.80 35.98 40.29
N LYS A 262 3.82 36.29 39.48
CA LYS A 262 5.13 36.76 39.96
C LYS A 262 4.93 38.03 40.82
N ASN A 263 5.56 38.05 41.99
CA ASN A 263 5.58 39.15 42.98
C ASN A 263 4.43 39.21 44.00
N ILE A 264 3.81 38.08 44.34
CA ILE A 264 3.00 38.03 45.58
C ILE A 264 3.94 38.22 46.78
N GLU A 265 3.51 38.98 47.79
CA GLU A 265 4.32 39.23 48.99
C GLU A 265 4.71 37.92 49.71
N ARG A 266 5.81 37.92 50.47
CA ARG A 266 6.26 36.73 51.24
C ARG A 266 5.30 36.40 52.37
N GLY A 267 4.95 35.13 52.54
CA GLY A 267 3.98 34.71 53.56
C GLY A 267 3.46 33.28 53.40
N PRO A 268 2.42 32.87 54.17
CA PRO A 268 1.97 31.48 54.26
C PRO A 268 1.53 30.85 52.95
N ALA A 269 0.99 31.64 52.01
CA ALA A 269 0.52 31.17 50.70
C ALA A 269 1.58 31.29 49.58
N GLU A 270 2.79 31.77 49.86
CA GLU A 270 3.88 31.95 48.87
C GLU A 270 4.19 30.64 48.13
N LYS A 271 4.26 29.53 48.87
CA LYS A 271 4.52 28.21 48.28
C LYS A 271 3.40 27.71 47.38
N ILE A 272 2.16 28.11 47.66
CA ILE A 272 1.00 27.75 46.83
C ILE A 272 1.09 28.53 45.52
N ALA A 273 1.36 29.84 45.60
CA ALA A 273 1.58 30.69 44.44
C ALA A 273 2.75 30.23 43.56
N ASP A 274 3.89 29.88 44.17
CA ASP A 274 5.04 29.34 43.46
C ASP A 274 4.73 28.00 42.79
N ALA A 275 4.05 27.09 43.48
CA ALA A 275 3.66 25.81 42.92
C ALA A 275 2.68 25.96 41.73
N MET A 276 1.72 26.89 41.82
CA MET A 276 0.82 27.22 40.70
C MET A 276 1.57 27.83 39.51
N LYS A 277 2.48 28.77 39.78
CA LYS A 277 3.36 29.38 38.77
C LYS A 277 4.24 28.35 38.06
N ASP A 278 4.74 27.37 38.79
CA ASP A 278 5.59 26.31 38.25
C ASP A 278 4.76 25.19 37.55
N GLY A 279 3.43 25.30 37.54
CA GLY A 279 2.53 24.27 36.99
C GLY A 279 2.47 22.99 37.83
N ASN A 280 2.99 23.01 39.06
CA ASN A 280 2.98 21.88 39.97
C ASN A 280 1.77 21.95 40.91
N PHE A 281 0.59 21.69 40.35
CA PHE A 281 -0.68 21.73 41.08
C PHE A 281 -0.74 20.72 42.23
N GLU A 282 -0.04 19.59 42.11
CA GLU A 282 0.07 18.58 43.18
C GLU A 282 0.70 19.18 44.44
N LYS A 283 1.83 19.88 44.30
CA LYS A 283 2.46 20.61 45.41
C LYS A 283 1.59 21.75 45.91
N ALA A 284 0.87 22.46 45.02
CA ALA A 284 -0.03 23.54 45.44
C ALA A 284 -1.15 23.00 46.34
N ILE A 285 -1.77 21.88 45.96
CA ILE A 285 -2.81 21.18 46.75
C ILE A 285 -2.23 20.69 48.08
N GLU A 286 -1.04 20.10 48.09
CA GLU A 286 -0.41 19.62 49.33
C GLU A 286 -0.12 20.77 50.29
N GLN A 287 0.43 21.88 49.80
CA GLN A 287 0.69 23.07 50.63
C GLN A 287 -0.60 23.73 51.11
N LEU A 288 -1.65 23.73 50.28
CA LEU A 288 -2.98 24.23 50.65
C LEU A 288 -3.63 23.37 51.73
N LYS A 289 -3.54 22.03 51.65
CA LYS A 289 -4.01 21.12 52.70
C LYS A 289 -3.24 21.31 54.01
N GLN A 290 -1.91 21.44 53.95
CA GLN A 290 -1.09 21.75 55.13
C GLN A 290 -1.50 23.09 55.77
N LEU A 291 -1.86 24.08 54.96
CA LEU A 291 -2.35 25.37 55.44
C LEU A 291 -3.74 25.26 56.07
N GLN A 292 -4.66 24.51 55.46
CA GLN A 292 -5.98 24.20 56.01
C GLN A 292 -5.89 23.49 57.36
N GLU A 293 -4.99 22.49 57.50
CA GLU A 293 -4.77 21.82 58.78
C GLU A 293 -4.25 22.77 59.87
N LYS A 294 -3.38 23.72 59.52
CA LYS A 294 -2.90 24.74 60.46
C LYS A 294 -4.00 25.72 60.86
N MET A 295 -4.91 26.04 59.95
CA MET A 295 -6.12 26.82 60.27
C MET A 295 -7.04 26.07 61.22
N GLU A 296 -7.26 24.78 61.00
CA GLU A 296 -8.13 23.95 61.84
C GLU A 296 -7.56 23.75 63.25
N LYS A 297 -6.24 23.56 63.36
CA LYS A 297 -5.54 23.44 64.64
C LYS A 297 -5.45 24.76 65.43
N GLY A 298 -5.78 25.89 64.78
CA GLY A 298 -5.65 27.22 65.38
C GLY A 298 -4.20 27.66 65.57
N ASP A 299 -3.26 27.07 64.82
CA ASP A 299 -1.82 27.35 64.91
C ASP A 299 -1.42 28.65 64.20
N LEU A 300 -2.33 29.29 63.48
CA LEU A 300 -2.10 30.56 62.79
C LEU A 300 -2.41 31.74 63.71
N ASN A 301 -1.39 32.57 63.96
CA ASN A 301 -1.56 33.80 64.73
C ASN A 301 -2.27 34.89 63.91
N GLU A 302 -2.78 35.95 64.57
CA GLU A 302 -3.49 37.05 63.89
C GLU A 302 -2.65 37.75 62.80
N GLN A 303 -1.31 37.77 62.92
CA GLN A 303 -0.44 38.36 61.89
C GLN A 303 -0.36 37.47 60.65
N GLU A 304 -0.23 36.15 60.82
CA GLU A 304 -0.20 35.18 59.73
C GLU A 304 -1.54 35.07 59.02
N GLN A 305 -2.65 35.18 59.74
CA GLN A 305 -4.00 35.25 59.14
C GLN A 305 -4.17 36.51 58.30
N LYS A 306 -3.73 37.68 58.78
CA LYS A 306 -3.77 38.93 58.01
C LYS A 306 -2.87 38.86 56.77
N GLN A 307 -1.67 38.30 56.90
CA GLN A 307 -0.77 38.09 55.75
C GLN A 307 -1.38 37.13 54.73
N LEU A 308 -1.97 36.02 55.18
CA LEU A 308 -2.63 35.07 54.31
C LEU A 308 -3.82 35.72 53.57
N ALA A 309 -4.65 36.48 54.27
CA ALA A 309 -5.76 37.21 53.66
C ALA A 309 -5.27 38.20 52.58
N GLN A 310 -4.23 38.98 52.89
CA GLN A 310 -3.61 39.90 51.91
C GLN A 310 -3.04 39.17 50.69
N GLN A 311 -2.38 38.02 50.88
CA GLN A 311 -1.86 37.22 49.78
C GLN A 311 -2.96 36.61 48.91
N LEU A 312 -4.06 36.15 49.53
CA LEU A 312 -5.23 35.64 48.81
C LEU A 312 -5.94 36.74 48.03
N GLU A 313 -6.02 37.95 48.59
CA GLU A 313 -6.53 39.12 47.89
C GLU A 313 -5.63 39.51 46.70
N GLN A 314 -4.31 39.50 46.87
CA GLN A 314 -3.37 39.72 45.76
C GLN A 314 -3.51 38.66 44.66
N MET A 315 -3.63 37.38 45.03
CA MET A 315 -3.87 36.30 44.07
C MET A 315 -5.21 36.45 43.35
N GLN A 316 -6.26 36.79 44.09
CA GLN A 316 -7.59 37.06 43.52
C GLN A 316 -7.55 38.23 42.54
N GLN A 317 -6.94 39.36 42.91
CA GLN A 317 -6.78 40.51 42.02
C GLN A 317 -6.00 40.15 40.76
N LYS A 318 -4.89 39.40 40.88
CA LYS A 318 -4.10 38.98 39.72
C LYS A 318 -4.85 38.01 38.81
N MET A 319 -5.58 37.04 39.39
CA MET A 319 -6.43 36.14 38.62
C MET A 319 -7.57 36.89 37.93
N GLN A 320 -8.19 37.86 38.62
CA GLN A 320 -9.25 38.70 38.04
C GLN A 320 -8.71 39.58 36.91
N GLU A 321 -7.55 40.21 37.09
CA GLU A 321 -6.86 40.97 36.03
C GLU A 321 -6.61 40.12 34.79
N MET A 322 -6.24 38.84 34.95
CA MET A 322 -6.05 37.91 33.83
C MET A 322 -7.38 37.55 33.13
N VAL A 323 -8.44 37.30 33.91
CA VAL A 323 -9.79 37.04 33.39
C VAL A 323 -10.32 38.24 32.62
N ASP A 324 -10.19 39.44 33.18
CA ASP A 324 -10.67 40.67 32.57
C ASP A 324 -9.86 41.03 31.32
N ALA A 325 -8.52 40.91 31.35
CA ALA A 325 -7.67 41.11 30.18
C ALA A 325 -8.01 40.15 29.03
N GLN A 326 -8.32 38.89 29.33
CA GLN A 326 -8.76 37.92 28.32
C GLN A 326 -10.15 38.28 27.76
N ARG A 327 -11.09 38.69 28.62
CA ARG A 327 -12.46 39.09 28.23
C ARG A 327 -12.43 40.35 27.36
N GLU A 328 -11.58 41.32 27.68
CA GLU A 328 -11.33 42.51 26.85
C GLU A 328 -10.68 42.16 25.52
N ALA A 329 -9.63 41.33 25.53
CA ALA A 329 -8.97 40.89 24.29
C ALA A 329 -9.95 40.17 23.35
N LYS A 330 -10.87 39.37 23.90
CA LYS A 330 -11.95 38.72 23.14
C LYS A 330 -12.93 39.73 22.54
N ALA A 331 -13.44 40.66 23.36
CA ALA A 331 -14.38 41.68 22.91
C ALA A 331 -13.77 42.60 21.84
N GLU A 332 -12.49 42.93 21.97
CA GLU A 332 -11.74 43.71 20.99
C GLU A 332 -11.55 42.92 19.68
N LEU A 333 -11.23 41.63 19.76
CA LEU A 333 -11.17 40.77 18.58
C LEU A 333 -12.52 40.70 17.85
N GLU A 334 -13.62 40.54 18.58
CA GLU A 334 -14.98 40.52 18.03
C GLU A 334 -15.32 41.84 17.31
N ARG A 335 -14.95 42.99 17.90
CA ARG A 335 -15.11 44.31 17.24
C ARG A 335 -14.27 44.42 15.97
N GLN A 336 -13.01 43.98 16.01
CA GLN A 336 -12.14 44.00 14.83
C GLN A 336 -12.65 43.09 13.71
N ILE A 337 -13.22 41.92 14.05
CA ILE A 337 -13.86 41.03 13.09
C ILE A 337 -15.05 41.73 12.44
N GLN A 338 -15.94 42.35 13.23
CA GLN A 338 -17.10 43.08 12.71
C GLN A 338 -16.69 44.24 11.81
N GLN A 339 -15.66 45.00 12.19
CA GLN A 339 -15.12 46.08 11.38
C GLN A 339 -14.55 45.57 10.06
N LYS A 340 -13.76 44.48 10.09
CA LYS A 340 -13.20 43.85 8.88
C LYS A 340 -14.27 43.31 7.93
N ILE A 341 -15.35 42.74 8.48
CA ILE A 341 -16.51 42.31 7.70
C ILE A 341 -17.19 43.53 7.05
N ALA A 342 -17.37 44.62 7.81
CA ALA A 342 -17.96 45.86 7.29
C ALA A 342 -17.09 46.52 6.20
N ASP A 343 -15.77 46.42 6.32
CA ASP A 343 -14.79 46.92 5.35
C ASP A 343 -14.66 46.01 4.10
N GLY A 344 -15.35 44.86 4.07
CA GLY A 344 -15.30 43.89 2.97
C GLY A 344 -14.05 43.00 2.94
N ASP A 345 -13.19 43.06 3.97
CA ASP A 345 -11.99 42.24 4.13
C ASP A 345 -12.32 40.88 4.75
N MET A 346 -12.96 40.01 3.95
CA MET A 346 -13.39 38.67 4.37
C MET A 346 -12.22 37.75 4.75
N GLU A 347 -11.04 37.95 4.13
CA GLU A 347 -9.85 37.14 4.44
C GLU A 347 -9.25 37.54 5.79
N GLY A 348 -9.15 38.84 6.07
CA GLY A 348 -8.73 39.37 7.37
C GLY A 348 -9.68 38.98 8.48
N ALA A 349 -11.00 39.09 8.25
CA ALA A 349 -12.02 38.63 9.18
C ALA A 349 -11.89 37.13 9.47
N GLY A 350 -11.66 36.29 8.45
CA GLY A 350 -11.47 34.85 8.64
C GLY A 350 -10.24 34.50 9.48
N LYS A 351 -9.14 35.25 9.36
CA LYS A 351 -7.93 35.05 10.20
C LYS A 351 -8.19 35.44 11.66
N LEU A 352 -8.90 36.56 11.88
CA LEU A 352 -9.28 37.00 13.22
C LEU A 352 -10.30 36.05 13.86
N GLN A 353 -11.25 35.53 13.10
CA GLN A 353 -12.22 34.54 13.56
C GLN A 353 -11.53 33.29 14.11
N ARG A 354 -10.50 32.77 13.43
CA ARG A 354 -9.75 31.61 13.93
C ARG A 354 -9.05 31.88 15.27
N LYS A 355 -8.51 33.10 15.45
CA LYS A 355 -7.92 33.52 16.73
C LYS A 355 -8.99 33.67 17.80
N LEU A 356 -10.18 34.17 17.46
CA LEU A 356 -11.32 34.24 18.38
C LEU A 356 -11.75 32.84 18.81
N ASP A 357 -11.84 31.89 17.89
CA ASP A 357 -12.18 30.50 18.18
C ASP A 357 -11.13 29.85 19.10
N GLU A 358 -9.83 30.15 18.91
CA GLU A 358 -8.74 29.68 19.79
C GLU A 358 -8.81 30.32 21.20
N LEU A 359 -9.20 31.59 21.30
CA LEU A 359 -9.45 32.25 22.59
C LEU A 359 -10.71 31.69 23.27
N GLN A 360 -11.78 31.44 22.52
CA GLN A 360 -13.02 30.84 23.04
C GLN A 360 -12.80 29.43 23.58
N GLN A 361 -11.85 28.66 23.03
CA GLN A 361 -11.47 27.37 23.59
C GLN A 361 -10.85 27.50 24.99
N GLN A 362 -10.20 28.63 25.30
CA GLN A 362 -9.66 28.93 26.61
C GLN A 362 -10.71 29.51 27.57
N ASP A 363 -11.90 29.90 27.09
CA ASP A 363 -12.96 30.49 27.96
C ASP A 363 -13.35 29.55 29.11
N ARG A 364 -13.34 28.23 28.89
CA ARG A 364 -13.66 27.25 29.94
C ARG A 364 -12.66 27.33 31.10
N GLN A 365 -11.37 27.44 30.78
CA GLN A 365 -10.31 27.62 31.77
C GLN A 365 -10.40 28.99 32.45
N MET A 366 -10.72 30.04 31.69
CA MET A 366 -10.90 31.37 32.27
C MET A 366 -12.10 31.44 33.21
N GLN A 367 -13.20 30.73 32.92
CA GLN A 367 -14.34 30.61 33.84
C GLN A 367 -13.98 29.85 35.11
N GLN A 368 -13.19 28.78 35.02
CA GLN A 368 -12.65 28.11 36.20
C GLN A 368 -11.72 29.04 36.99
N MET A 369 -10.92 29.86 36.29
CA MET A 369 -10.05 30.86 36.93
C MET A 369 -10.81 31.99 37.62
N GLU A 370 -11.90 32.47 37.01
CA GLU A 370 -12.83 33.44 37.60
C GLU A 370 -13.47 32.86 38.88
N GLN A 371 -13.95 31.61 38.83
CA GLN A 371 -14.47 30.93 40.02
C GLN A 371 -13.41 30.75 41.10
N MET A 372 -12.19 30.34 40.75
CA MET A 372 -11.08 30.25 41.69
C MET A 372 -10.76 31.61 42.33
N ALA A 373 -10.72 32.68 41.54
CA ALA A 373 -10.51 34.04 42.03
C ALA A 373 -11.60 34.46 43.02
N ASP A 374 -12.88 34.21 42.70
CA ASP A 374 -14.01 34.48 43.60
C ASP A 374 -13.89 33.72 44.93
N LYS A 375 -13.46 32.46 44.89
CA LYS A 375 -13.25 31.64 46.09
C LYS A 375 -12.11 32.17 46.95
N LEU A 376 -11.01 32.59 46.33
CA LEU A 376 -9.88 33.23 47.02
C LEU A 376 -10.29 34.56 47.66
N GLY A 377 -11.12 35.36 46.97
CA GLY A 377 -11.67 36.61 47.49
C GLY A 377 -12.57 36.39 48.71
N GLN A 378 -13.52 35.45 48.60
CA GLN A 378 -14.40 35.08 49.72
C GLN A 378 -13.61 34.50 50.91
N ALA A 379 -12.55 33.71 50.64
CA ALA A 379 -11.67 33.21 51.68
C ALA A 379 -10.94 34.37 52.40
N SER A 380 -10.42 35.34 51.64
CA SER A 380 -9.75 36.52 52.20
C SER A 380 -10.70 37.34 53.08
N GLU A 381 -11.92 37.63 52.61
CA GLU A 381 -12.92 38.39 53.36
C GLU A 381 -13.37 37.65 54.64
N ALA A 382 -13.57 36.33 54.55
CA ALA A 382 -13.88 35.49 55.70
C ALA A 382 -12.75 35.49 56.75
N MET A 383 -11.49 35.51 56.32
CA MET A 383 -10.35 35.63 57.23
C MET A 383 -10.27 37.01 57.89
N GLN A 384 -10.55 38.09 57.17
CA GLN A 384 -10.56 39.44 57.73
C GLN A 384 -11.71 39.67 58.73
N SER A 385 -12.85 39.02 58.51
CA SER A 385 -14.02 39.08 59.40
C SER A 385 -13.93 38.11 60.60
N GLY A 386 -12.88 37.29 60.66
CA GLY A 386 -12.64 36.33 61.75
C GLY A 386 -13.43 35.01 61.61
N ASP A 387 -14.10 34.78 60.50
CA ASP A 387 -14.81 33.53 60.21
C ASP A 387 -13.91 32.51 59.50
N MET A 388 -13.06 31.86 60.31
CA MET A 388 -12.12 30.84 59.85
C MET A 388 -12.80 29.61 59.23
N LYS A 389 -14.05 29.31 59.62
CA LYS A 389 -14.78 28.16 59.06
C LYS A 389 -15.18 28.40 57.62
N THR A 390 -15.70 29.60 57.33
CA THR A 390 -16.05 29.99 55.97
C THR A 390 -14.80 30.09 55.10
N ALA A 391 -13.70 30.66 55.63
CA ALA A 391 -12.41 30.68 54.93
C ALA A 391 -11.90 29.28 54.57
N GLN A 392 -11.95 28.34 55.51
CA GLN A 392 -11.53 26.96 55.26
C GLN A 392 -12.41 26.27 54.21
N ALA A 393 -13.72 26.48 54.23
CA ALA A 393 -14.63 25.91 53.24
C ALA A 393 -14.33 26.42 51.82
N GLN A 394 -14.12 27.73 51.64
CA GLN A 394 -13.78 28.31 50.34
C GLN A 394 -12.41 27.84 49.85
N LEU A 395 -11.43 27.70 50.76
CA LEU A 395 -10.12 27.15 50.41
C LEU A 395 -10.17 25.66 50.08
N SER A 396 -11.09 24.90 50.69
CA SER A 396 -11.34 23.50 50.34
C SER A 396 -11.89 23.40 48.93
N GLU A 397 -12.88 24.23 48.58
CA GLU A 397 -13.44 24.26 47.22
C GLU A 397 -12.41 24.71 46.18
N PHE A 398 -11.56 25.67 46.53
CA PHE A 398 -10.39 26.04 45.71
C PHE A 398 -9.41 24.86 45.55
N SER A 399 -9.17 24.07 46.60
CA SER A 399 -8.36 22.85 46.52
C SER A 399 -8.98 21.81 45.58
N ASP A 400 -10.30 21.64 45.62
CA ASP A 400 -11.02 20.70 44.76
C ASP A 400 -10.94 21.14 43.30
N GLN A 401 -11.08 22.44 43.01
CA GLN A 401 -10.90 23.00 41.67
C GLN A 401 -9.45 22.83 41.15
N LEU A 402 -8.45 23.02 42.02
CA LEU A 402 -7.05 22.73 41.67
C LEU A 402 -6.83 21.24 41.40
N GLN A 403 -7.52 20.36 42.12
CA GLN A 403 -7.43 18.91 41.91
C GLN A 403 -8.08 18.48 40.59
N ASP A 404 -9.22 19.06 40.23
CA ASP A 404 -9.85 18.87 38.92
C ASP A 404 -8.93 19.33 37.79
N MET A 405 -8.24 20.46 37.96
CA MET A 405 -7.27 20.97 36.99
C MET A 405 -6.04 20.07 36.88
N GLN A 406 -5.51 19.57 38.01
CA GLN A 406 -4.43 18.59 38.01
C GLN A 406 -4.82 17.32 37.23
N SER A 407 -6.05 16.85 37.44
CA SER A 407 -6.62 15.69 36.76
C SER A 407 -6.75 15.94 35.25
N GLU A 408 -7.27 17.10 34.83
CA GLU A 408 -7.33 17.50 33.42
C GLU A 408 -5.94 17.59 32.77
N MET A 409 -4.92 18.06 33.50
CA MET A 409 -3.53 18.13 33.03
C MET A 409 -2.88 16.76 32.89
N GLN A 410 -3.11 15.84 33.84
CA GLN A 410 -2.66 14.45 33.73
C GLN A 410 -3.36 13.73 32.56
N GLN A 411 -4.64 14.01 32.36
CA GLN A 411 -5.38 13.53 31.19
C GLN A 411 -4.74 14.05 29.90
N LEU A 412 -4.39 15.34 29.84
CA LEU A 412 -3.75 15.94 28.67
C LEU A 412 -2.39 15.29 28.36
N ALA A 413 -1.53 15.10 29.36
CA ALA A 413 -0.26 14.40 29.18
C ALA A 413 -0.46 12.96 28.65
N SER A 414 -1.49 12.27 29.14
CA SER A 414 -1.86 10.94 28.64
C SER A 414 -2.36 10.96 27.19
N LEU A 415 -3.10 12.01 26.80
CA LEU A 415 -3.57 12.19 25.41
C LEU A 415 -2.41 12.48 24.46
N ASP A 416 -1.42 13.26 24.88
CA ASP A 416 -0.21 13.55 24.08
C ASP A 416 0.58 12.27 23.81
N GLU A 417 0.81 11.47 24.84
CA GLU A 417 1.46 10.17 24.70
C GLU A 417 0.68 9.22 23.76
N MET A 418 -0.65 9.24 23.80
CA MET A 418 -1.48 8.46 22.86
C MET A 418 -1.35 8.92 21.42
N MET A 419 -1.30 10.23 21.18
CA MET A 419 -1.11 10.77 19.84
C MET A 419 0.26 10.41 19.28
N ASP A 420 1.30 10.39 20.11
CA ASP A 420 2.65 9.96 19.71
C ASP A 420 2.65 8.47 19.31
N GLU A 421 2.06 7.58 20.12
CA GLU A 421 1.94 6.15 19.78
C GLU A 421 1.11 5.91 18.51
N ILE A 422 0.05 6.70 18.29
CA ILE A 422 -0.72 6.68 17.05
C ILE A 422 0.12 7.17 15.86
N GLY A 423 0.95 8.19 16.06
CA GLY A 423 1.91 8.69 15.07
C GLY A 423 2.93 7.63 14.66
N ASP A 424 3.49 6.91 15.63
CA ASP A 424 4.42 5.82 15.41
C ASP A 424 3.77 4.66 14.65
N ALA A 425 2.57 4.23 15.08
CA ALA A 425 1.83 3.18 14.40
C ALA A 425 1.47 3.57 12.96
N LYS A 426 1.06 4.81 12.73
CA LYS A 426 0.78 5.34 11.39
C LYS A 426 2.03 5.31 10.51
N SER A 427 3.19 5.64 11.07
CA SER A 427 4.48 5.61 10.37
C SER A 427 4.89 4.18 10.02
N ALA A 428 4.73 3.25 10.96
CA ALA A 428 4.98 1.82 10.75
C ALA A 428 4.06 1.21 9.67
N MET A 429 2.79 1.65 9.59
CA MET A 429 1.85 1.27 8.53
C MET A 429 2.14 1.93 7.18
N ASN A 430 2.94 2.99 7.15
CA ASN A 430 3.27 3.72 5.94
C ASN A 430 4.61 3.33 5.30
N CYS A 431 5.49 2.67 6.05
CA CYS A 431 6.78 2.23 5.53
C CYS A 431 6.60 1.03 4.57
N GLU A 432 6.92 1.22 3.29
CA GLU A 432 6.86 0.18 2.25
C GLU A 432 8.04 -0.80 2.30
N GLU A 433 9.16 -0.43 2.94
CA GLU A 433 10.36 -1.26 3.08
C GLU A 433 10.50 -1.90 4.46
N CYS A 434 9.83 -1.36 5.47
CA CYS A 434 9.83 -1.90 6.81
C CYS A 434 8.71 -2.94 6.89
N ALA A 435 9.00 -4.23 6.78
CA ALA A 435 8.02 -5.32 6.89
C ALA A 435 7.41 -5.46 8.32
N GLY A 436 6.97 -4.36 8.92
CA GLY A 436 6.45 -4.29 10.29
C GLY A 436 7.51 -4.31 11.39
N ALA A 437 8.79 -4.04 11.07
CA ALA A 437 9.83 -3.78 12.07
C ALA A 437 10.17 -2.30 11.98
N GLY A 438 9.74 -1.53 12.99
CA GLY A 438 10.09 -0.12 13.13
C GLY A 438 11.58 0.11 13.26
#